data_AF-A0A523SQK2-F1
#
_entry.id   AF-A0A523SQK2-F1
#
_cell.length_a   1.000
_cell.length_b   1.000
_cell.length_c   1.000
_cell.angle_alpha   90.00
_cell.angle_beta   90.00
_cell.angle_gamma   90.00
#
_symmetry.space_group_name_H-M   'P 1'
#
loop_
_entity.id
_entity.type
_entity.pdbx_description
1 polymer ?
#
loop_
_entity_poly.entity_id
_entity_poly.type
_entity_poly.pdbx_seq_one_letter_code
_entity_poly.pdbx_strand_id
1 'polypeptide(L)' 'MKPLWYQGLRGIFATRHPNRSNPIGFTVVELLERKGNILKVRGVDMVDGTPVVDIKPYTSRDRKENIRTGWLEKEARSKA' A
#
# COMPACT_ATOMS: atom_id res chain seq x y z
N MET A 1 5.73 -14.75 -8.08
CA MET A 1 6.62 -13.66 -7.61
C MET A 1 6.96 -13.89 -6.13
N LYS A 2 8.18 -13.57 -5.68
CA LYS A 2 8.70 -13.85 -4.33
C LYS A 2 8.76 -12.55 -3.50
N PRO A 3 7.79 -12.27 -2.60
CA PRO A 3 7.82 -11.06 -1.77
C PRO A 3 9.12 -10.98 -0.95
N LEU A 4 9.62 -9.76 -0.71
CA LEU A 4 10.96 -9.53 -0.11
C LEU A 4 11.18 -10.26 1.23
N TRP A 5 10.13 -10.44 2.03
CA TRP A 5 10.17 -11.07 3.36
C TRP A 5 9.52 -12.47 3.40
N TYR A 6 9.14 -13.03 2.24
CA TYR A 6 8.48 -14.31 2.14
C TYR A 6 9.27 -15.28 1.24
N GLN A 7 9.48 -16.51 1.72
CA GLN A 7 10.30 -17.48 0.99
C GLN A 7 9.55 -18.19 -0.14
N GLY A 8 8.21 -18.25 -0.10
CA GLY A 8 7.40 -18.91 -1.12
C GLY A 8 7.00 -18.00 -2.29
N LEU A 9 6.56 -18.62 -3.38
CA LEU A 9 5.97 -17.91 -4.50
C LEU A 9 4.50 -17.54 -4.22
N ARG A 10 4.10 -16.36 -4.70
CA ARG A 10 2.72 -15.87 -4.72
C ARG A 10 2.38 -15.28 -6.09
N GLY A 11 1.13 -15.42 -6.50
CA GLY A 11 0.60 -14.72 -7.67
C GLY A 11 0.64 -13.21 -7.44
N ILE A 12 0.87 -12.43 -8.50
CA ILE A 12 1.11 -10.98 -8.37
C ILE A 12 -0.04 -10.25 -7.67
N PHE A 13 -1.29 -10.62 -7.95
CA PHE A 13 -2.49 -10.03 -7.35
C PHE A 13 -2.70 -10.41 -5.87
N ALA A 14 -2.04 -11.45 -5.38
CA ALA A 14 -2.03 -11.80 -3.96
C ALA A 14 -0.96 -11.02 -3.17
N THR A 15 -0.28 -10.04 -3.81
CA THR A 15 0.83 -9.27 -3.24
C THR A 15 0.70 -7.77 -3.55
N ARG A 16 1.60 -6.97 -2.96
CA ARG A 16 1.76 -5.53 -3.23
C ARG A 16 3.04 -5.20 -4.01
N HIS A 17 3.61 -6.14 -4.73
CA HIS A 17 4.85 -5.88 -5.47
C HIS A 17 4.65 -4.87 -6.60
N PRO A 18 5.60 -3.96 -6.87
CA PRO A 18 5.46 -2.91 -7.89
C PRO A 18 5.45 -3.42 -9.34
N ASN A 19 6.09 -4.55 -9.63
CA ASN A 19 6.10 -5.13 -10.99
C ASN A 19 4.74 -5.79 -11.34
N ARG A 20 3.75 -4.96 -11.65
CA ARG A 20 2.38 -5.32 -12.05
C ARG A 20 2.13 -4.86 -13.48
N SER A 21 1.18 -5.48 -14.17
CA SER A 21 0.77 -5.05 -15.52
C SER A 21 0.36 -3.57 -15.59
N ASN A 22 -0.32 -3.09 -14.55
CA ASN A 22 -0.58 -1.68 -14.30
C ASN A 22 0.13 -1.28 -13.00
N PRO A 23 1.29 -0.59 -13.05
CA PRO A 23 2.13 -0.31 -11.88
C PRO A 23 1.58 0.87 -11.06
N ILE A 24 0.35 0.73 -10.57
CA ILE A 24 -0.33 1.74 -9.75
C ILE A 24 -0.18 1.35 -8.28
N GLY A 25 0.54 2.19 -7.53
CA GLY A 25 0.59 2.14 -6.07
C GLY A 25 -0.53 2.98 -5.45
N PHE A 26 -0.89 2.66 -4.22
CA PHE A 26 -1.82 3.47 -3.43
C PHE A 26 -1.41 3.43 -1.97
N THR A 27 -1.37 4.62 -1.36
CA THR A 27 -1.01 4.81 0.03
C THR A 27 -1.95 5.83 0.66
N VAL A 28 -2.48 5.47 1.83
CA VAL A 28 -3.21 6.41 2.69
C VAL A 28 -2.16 7.22 3.44
N VAL A 29 -2.18 8.53 3.25
CA VAL A 29 -1.27 9.47 3.90
C VAL A 29 -2.02 10.39 4.84
N GLU A 30 -1.28 10.96 5.78
CA GLU A 30 -1.77 12.07 6.59
C GLU A 30 -1.47 13.40 5.88
N LEU A 31 -2.48 14.25 5.71
CA LEU A 31 -2.31 15.61 5.23
C LEU A 31 -1.88 16.51 6.39
N LEU A 32 -0.67 17.05 6.30
CA LEU A 32 -0.12 17.95 7.32
C LEU A 32 -0.40 19.41 6.98
N GLU A 33 -0.31 19.78 5.70
CA GLU A 33 -0.46 21.16 5.25
C GLU A 33 -0.87 21.23 3.77
N ARG A 34 -1.65 22.25 3.41
CA ARG A 34 -1.89 22.64 2.02
C ARG A 34 -1.41 24.07 1.78
N LYS A 35 -0.56 24.26 0.77
CA LYS A 35 -0.09 25.56 0.28
C LYS A 35 -0.36 25.65 -1.22
N GLY A 36 -1.46 26.28 -1.61
CA GLY A 36 -1.87 26.36 -3.02
C GLY A 36 -2.11 24.98 -3.62
N ASN A 37 -1.29 24.61 -4.61
CA ASN A 37 -1.26 23.31 -5.28
C ASN A 37 -0.27 22.30 -4.67
N ILE A 38 0.38 22.64 -3.55
CA ILE A 38 1.33 21.77 -2.85
C ILE A 38 0.66 21.19 -1.61
N LEU A 39 0.74 19.86 -1.46
CA LEU A 39 0.30 19.13 -0.28
C LEU A 39 1.52 18.57 0.45
N LYS A 40 1.69 18.95 1.72
CA LYS A 40 2.69 18.33 2.60
C LYS A 40 2.02 17.16 3.32
N VAL A 41 2.59 15.97 3.15
CA VAL A 41 2.00 14.73 3.66
C VAL A 41 3.02 13.91 4.45
N ARG A 42 2.53 12.96 5.26
CA ARG A 42 3.35 11.99 6.01
C ARG A 42 2.89 10.57 5.72
N GLY A 43 3.85 9.64 5.67
CA GLY A 43 3.60 8.21 5.47
C GLY A 43 3.61 7.74 4.01
N VAL A 44 4.26 8.48 3.11
CA VAL A 44 4.45 8.03 1.72
C VAL A 44 5.43 6.85 1.64
N ASP A 45 5.22 5.97 0.67
CA ASP A 45 6.07 4.82 0.34
C ASP A 45 6.58 4.87 -1.11
N MET A 46 6.53 6.06 -1.72
CA MET A 46 7.02 6.33 -3.07
C MET A 46 8.37 7.05 -3.05
N VAL A 47 9.15 6.86 -4.11
CA VAL A 47 10.43 7.56 -4.29
C VAL A 47 10.21 8.96 -4.88
N ASP A 48 11.17 9.85 -4.68
CA ASP A 48 11.15 11.19 -5.27
C ASP A 48 10.95 11.15 -6.80
N GLY A 49 10.16 12.09 -7.32
CA GLY A 49 9.78 12.14 -8.73
C GLY A 49 8.72 11.12 -9.19
N THR A 50 8.18 10.28 -8.29
CA THR A 50 7.08 9.36 -8.65
C THR A 50 5.83 10.13 -9.10
N PRO A 51 5.26 9.87 -10.30
CA PRO A 51 4.08 10.58 -10.77
C PRO A 51 2.83 10.29 -9.92
N VAL A 52 2.10 11.35 -9.58
CA VAL A 52 0.78 11.24 -8.92
C VAL A 52 -0.31 11.19 -9.98
N VAL A 53 -1.13 10.13 -9.95
CA VAL A 53 -2.21 9.92 -10.93
C VAL A 53 -3.58 10.33 -10.42
N ASP A 54 -3.80 10.30 -9.10
CA ASP A 54 -5.10 10.56 -8.47
C ASP A 54 -4.96 10.90 -6.98
N ILE A 55 -5.89 11.68 -6.45
CA ILE A 55 -5.98 12.04 -5.02
C ILE A 55 -7.45 11.97 -4.61
N LYS A 56 -7.75 11.24 -3.54
CA LYS A 56 -9.10 11.11 -2.98
C LYS A 56 -9.11 11.32 -1.47
N PRO A 57 -10.17 11.92 -0.89
CA PRO A 57 -10.30 12.00 0.55
C PRO A 57 -10.46 10.61 1.15
N TYR A 58 -9.74 10.33 2.23
CA TYR A 58 -9.99 9.14 3.05
C TYR A 58 -11.21 9.39 3.94
N THR A 59 -12.19 8.50 3.87
CA THR A 59 -13.45 8.58 4.60
C THR A 59 -13.67 7.32 5.45
N SER A 60 -14.70 7.34 6.29
CA SER A 60 -15.10 6.14 7.05
C SER A 60 -15.46 4.94 6.17
N ARG A 61 -15.80 5.16 4.88
CA ARG A 61 -16.16 4.09 3.93
C ARG A 61 -14.96 3.25 3.49
N ASP A 62 -13.77 3.84 3.58
CA ASP A 62 -12.51 3.21 3.17
C ASP A 62 -11.99 2.25 4.24
N ARG A 63 -12.31 2.52 5.52
CA ARG A 63 -12.02 1.61 6.63
C ARG A 63 -12.80 0.31 6.47
N LYS A 64 -12.09 -0.82 6.46
CA LYS A 64 -12.69 -2.16 6.45
C LYS A 64 -12.43 -2.86 7.78
N GLU A 65 -13.44 -3.56 8.26
CA GLU A 65 -13.39 -4.35 9.50
C GLU A 65 -13.52 -5.83 9.18
N ASN A 66 -13.12 -6.71 10.11
CA ASN A 66 -13.19 -8.16 9.96
C ASN A 66 -12.45 -8.71 8.72
N ILE A 67 -11.29 -8.14 8.39
CA ILE A 67 -10.48 -8.57 7.24
C ILE A 67 -9.76 -9.89 7.51
N ARG A 68 -9.86 -10.83 6.57
CA ARG A 68 -9.01 -12.04 6.53
C ARG A 68 -7.77 -11.76 5.70
N THR A 69 -6.60 -11.99 6.27
CA THR A 69 -5.30 -11.77 5.60
C THR A 69 -4.66 -13.07 5.11
N GLY A 70 -5.27 -14.22 5.43
CA GLY A 70 -5.02 -15.50 4.77
C GLY A 70 -3.59 -16.01 4.99
N TRP A 71 -2.77 -16.03 3.93
CA TRP A 71 -1.40 -16.53 4.03
C TRP A 71 -0.48 -15.61 4.85
N LEU A 72 -0.84 -14.34 5.05
CA LEU A 72 -0.06 -13.42 5.90
C LEU A 72 -0.24 -13.74 7.39
N GLU A 73 -1.44 -14.12 7.81
CA GLU A 73 -1.75 -14.59 9.17
C GLU A 73 -0.92 -15.82 9.56
N LYS A 74 -0.77 -16.77 8.63
CA LYS A 74 -0.02 -18.01 8.87
C LYS A 74 1.46 -17.74 9.12
N GLU A 75 2.04 -16.80 8.38
CA GLU A 75 3.44 -16.40 8.55
C GLU A 75 3.69 -15.67 9.87
N ALA A 76 2.80 -14.75 10.27
CA ALA A 76 2.91 -14.04 11.53
C ALA A 76 2.91 -14.99 12.74
N ARG A 77 2.09 -16.06 12.69
CA ARG A 77 2.04 -17.10 13.73
C ARG A 77 3.25 -18.03 13.73
N SER A 78 3.88 -18.26 12.57
CA SER A 78 5.07 -19.12 12.48
C SER A 78 6.36 -18.48 12.99
N LYS A 79 6.35 -17.15 13.22
CA LYS A 79 7.48 -16.37 13.72
C LYS A 79 7.31 -15.91 15.19
N ALA A 80 6.24 -16.34 15.85
CA ALA A 80 5.97 -16.13 17.28
C ALA A 80 6.25 -17.43 18.04
#